data_AF-A0A2E8M491-F1
#
_entry.id   AF-A0A2E8M491-F1
#
_cell.length_a   1.000
_cell.length_b   1.000
_cell.length_c   1.000
_cell.angle_alpha   90.00
_cell.angle_beta   90.00
_cell.angle_gamma   90.00
#
_symmetry.space_group_name_H-M   'P 1'
#
loop_
_entity.id
_entity.type
_entity.pdbx_description
1 polymer ?
#
loop_
_entity_poly.entity_id
_entity_poly.type
_entity_poly.pdbx_seq_one_letter_code
_entity_poly.pdbx_strand_id
1 'polypeptide(L)'
;MGAGFIPGNLNIDIVDEVAQVSNEDAFETAQQLCLLEGFPAGISSGATVHAALQIAKRDEMAGKRVVVIAASTTERYLSTPLAESVREEVAALPVSEI
;
A
#
# COMPACT_ATOMS: atom_id res chain seq x y z
N MET A 1 7.00 -6.48 2.78
CA MET A 1 6.40 -7.80 3.09
C MET A 1 6.92 -8.83 2.09
N GLY A 2 6.68 -10.12 2.28
CA GLY A 2 7.16 -11.17 1.36
C GLY A 2 8.65 -11.46 1.50
N ALA A 3 9.08 -11.97 2.67
CA ALA A 3 10.48 -12.25 2.97
C ALA A 3 11.10 -13.41 2.14
N GLY A 4 10.30 -14.13 1.36
CA GLY A 4 10.74 -15.30 0.57
C GLY A 4 10.81 -16.61 1.35
N PHE A 5 10.46 -16.60 2.64
CA PHE A 5 10.36 -17.76 3.53
C PHE A 5 9.37 -17.47 4.66
N ILE A 6 9.00 -18.50 5.44
CA ILE A 6 8.17 -18.36 6.65
C ILE A 6 9.07 -17.96 7.83
N PRO A 7 8.95 -16.74 8.38
CA PRO A 7 9.77 -16.30 9.50
C PRO A 7 9.46 -17.09 10.77
N GLY A 8 10.46 -17.39 11.60
CA GLY A 8 10.27 -18.11 12.86
C GLY A 8 9.44 -17.37 13.93
N ASN A 9 9.17 -16.08 13.71
CA ASN A 9 8.31 -15.26 14.56
C ASN A 9 6.88 -15.11 14.01
N LEU A 10 6.51 -15.78 12.91
CA LEU A 10 5.14 -15.84 12.44
C LEU A 10 4.42 -17.06 13.05
N ASN A 11 3.35 -16.81 13.79
CA ASN A 11 2.43 -17.86 14.21
C ASN A 11 1.37 -18.07 13.12
N ILE A 12 1.40 -19.22 12.43
CA ILE A 12 0.45 -19.53 11.34
C ILE A 12 -0.91 -19.96 11.89
N ASP A 13 -0.98 -20.48 13.11
CA ASP A 13 -2.21 -21.03 13.69
C ASP A 13 -3.29 -19.95 13.95
N ILE A 14 -2.90 -18.67 13.93
CA ILE A 14 -3.80 -17.51 14.08
C ILE A 14 -4.18 -16.85 12.76
N VAL A 15 -3.73 -17.39 11.62
CA VAL A 15 -3.99 -16.81 10.29
C VAL A 15 -5.16 -17.55 9.64
N ASP A 16 -6.30 -16.88 9.50
CA ASP A 16 -7.48 -17.46 8.84
C ASP A 16 -7.35 -17.52 7.30
N GLU A 17 -6.71 -16.51 6.71
CA GLU A 17 -6.57 -16.37 5.26
C GLU A 17 -5.30 -15.58 4.90
N VAL A 18 -4.71 -15.87 3.74
CA VAL A 18 -3.64 -15.07 3.13
C VAL A 18 -4.16 -14.43 1.84
N ALA A 19 -4.25 -13.10 1.82
CA ALA A 19 -4.56 -12.34 0.61
C ALA A 19 -3.28 -11.98 -0.15
N GLN A 20 -3.17 -12.43 -1.40
CA GLN A 20 -2.08 -12.03 -2.30
C GLN A 20 -2.43 -10.72 -3.00
N VAL A 21 -1.47 -9.80 -3.07
CA VAL A 21 -1.64 -8.49 -3.72
C VAL A 21 -0.45 -8.26 -4.64
N SER A 22 -0.73 -7.81 -5.87
CA SER A 22 0.32 -7.46 -6.83
C SER A 22 1.05 -6.18 -6.41
N ASN A 23 2.24 -5.94 -6.97
CA ASN A 23 2.94 -4.68 -6.70
C ASN A 23 2.17 -3.50 -7.30
N GLU A 24 1.58 -3.71 -8.49
CA GLU A 24 0.80 -2.74 -9.23
C GLU A 24 -0.41 -2.26 -8.41
N ASP A 25 -1.21 -3.20 -7.89
CA ASP A 25 -2.35 -2.89 -7.03
C ASP A 25 -1.93 -2.17 -5.75
N ALA A 26 -0.79 -2.55 -5.16
CA ALA A 26 -0.27 -1.94 -3.95
C ALA A 26 0.22 -0.50 -4.19
N PHE A 27 0.91 -0.26 -5.31
CA PHE A 27 1.35 1.08 -5.72
C PHE A 27 0.16 2.00 -6.00
N GLU A 28 -0.79 1.54 -6.83
CA GLU A 28 -1.99 2.31 -7.18
C GLU A 28 -2.77 2.68 -5.92
N THR A 29 -3.02 1.70 -5.03
CA THR A 29 -3.77 1.95 -3.80
C THR A 29 -3.02 2.90 -2.85
N ALA A 30 -1.70 2.79 -2.73
CA ALA A 30 -0.90 3.71 -1.90
C ALA A 30 -0.95 5.15 -2.44
N GLN A 31 -0.92 5.34 -3.76
CA GLN A 31 -1.06 6.64 -4.40
C GLN A 31 -2.48 7.20 -4.22
N GLN A 32 -3.52 6.38 -4.42
CA GLN A 32 -4.91 6.77 -4.21
C GLN A 32 -5.18 7.19 -2.76
N LEU A 33 -4.61 6.51 -1.77
CA LEU A 33 -4.72 6.92 -0.36
C LEU A 33 -4.19 8.35 -0.13
N CYS A 34 -3.07 8.70 -0.78
CA CYS A 34 -2.52 10.05 -0.66
C CYS A 34 -3.44 11.08 -1.34
N LEU A 35 -3.96 10.77 -2.54
CA LEU A 35 -4.74 11.70 -3.36
C LEU A 35 -6.18 11.88 -2.88
N LEU A 36 -6.83 10.80 -2.43
CA LEU A 36 -8.25 10.79 -2.07
C LEU A 36 -8.48 11.03 -0.57
N GLU A 37 -7.60 10.46 0.27
CA GLU A 37 -7.78 10.47 1.74
C GLU A 37 -6.79 11.42 2.45
N GLY A 38 -5.85 12.03 1.71
CA GLY A 38 -4.77 12.82 2.32
C GLY A 38 -3.84 12.00 3.21
N PHE A 39 -3.77 10.67 2.98
CA PHE A 39 -3.01 9.73 3.80
C PHE A 39 -1.77 9.21 3.04
N PRO A 40 -0.59 9.84 3.22
CA PRO A 40 0.62 9.44 2.51
C PRO A 40 1.21 8.15 3.11
N ALA A 41 0.81 7.00 2.55
CA ALA A 41 1.26 5.68 2.97
C ALA A 41 2.31 5.04 2.04
N GLY A 42 3.21 4.24 2.62
CA GLY A 42 4.14 3.41 1.85
C GLY A 42 3.47 2.22 1.16
N ILE A 43 4.20 1.58 0.23
CA ILE A 43 3.69 0.49 -0.63
C ILE A 43 3.02 -0.65 0.16
N SER A 44 3.60 -1.08 1.28
CA SER A 44 3.02 -2.17 2.07
C SER A 44 1.69 -1.81 2.71
N SER A 45 1.50 -0.53 3.08
CA SER A 45 0.21 -0.03 3.56
C SER A 45 -0.82 -0.05 2.43
N GLY A 46 -0.43 0.35 1.22
CA GLY A 46 -1.26 0.21 0.02
C GLY A 46 -1.72 -1.23 -0.20
N ALA A 47 -0.81 -2.21 -0.07
CA ALA A 47 -1.17 -3.63 -0.17
C ALA A 47 -2.20 -4.06 0.89
N THR A 48 -2.02 -3.68 2.16
CA THR A 48 -2.98 -4.03 3.22
C THR A 48 -4.35 -3.39 3.01
N VAL A 49 -4.40 -2.13 2.55
CA VAL A 49 -5.65 -1.44 2.26
C VAL A 49 -6.34 -2.06 1.05
N HIS A 50 -5.59 -2.37 -0.02
CA HIS A 50 -6.13 -3.05 -1.19
C HIS A 50 -6.79 -4.37 -0.78
N ALA A 51 -6.07 -5.23 -0.05
CA ALA A 51 -6.60 -6.49 0.45
C ALA A 51 -7.89 -6.29 1.28
N ALA A 52 -7.88 -5.32 2.18
CA ALA A 52 -9.06 -5.01 2.99
C ALA A 52 -10.24 -4.50 2.17
N LEU A 53 -10.02 -3.69 1.14
CA LEU A 53 -11.09 -3.26 0.22
C LEU A 53 -11.68 -4.44 -0.54
N GLN A 54 -10.86 -5.41 -0.98
CA GLN A 54 -11.37 -6.62 -1.64
C GLN A 54 -12.13 -7.52 -0.66
N ILE A 55 -11.65 -7.69 0.56
CA ILE A 55 -12.33 -8.46 1.61
C ILE A 55 -13.66 -7.78 2.00
N ALA A 56 -13.67 -6.46 2.17
CA ALA A 56 -14.85 -5.70 2.57
C ALA A 56 -15.97 -5.72 1.51
N LYS A 57 -15.65 -6.00 0.24
CA LYS A 57 -16.62 -6.18 -0.85
C LYS A 57 -17.36 -7.52 -0.80
N ARG A 58 -16.91 -8.49 -0.01
CA ARG A 58 -17.55 -9.81 0.10
C ARG A 58 -18.87 -9.70 0.85
N ASP A 59 -19.88 -10.46 0.42
CA ASP A 59 -21.23 -10.39 0.99
C ASP A 59 -21.24 -10.70 2.50
N GLU A 60 -20.44 -11.66 2.94
CA GLU A 60 -20.32 -12.03 4.36
C GLU A 60 -19.66 -10.94 5.23
N MET A 61 -19.09 -9.90 4.61
CA MET A 61 -18.50 -8.75 5.29
C MET A 61 -19.46 -7.56 5.41
N ALA A 62 -20.68 -7.67 4.89
CA ALA A 62 -21.71 -6.64 5.03
C ALA A 62 -21.94 -6.25 6.51
N GLY A 63 -21.81 -4.95 6.80
CA GLY A 63 -21.98 -4.39 8.14
C GLY A 63 -20.84 -4.66 9.12
N LYS A 64 -19.79 -5.39 8.72
CA LYS A 64 -18.59 -5.64 9.55
C LYS A 64 -17.56 -4.52 9.39
N ARG A 65 -16.62 -4.47 10.34
CA ARG A 65 -15.48 -3.54 10.30
C ARG A 65 -14.20 -4.31 10.01
N VAL A 66 -13.49 -3.88 8.97
CA VAL A 66 -12.12 -4.35 8.67
C VAL A 66 -11.12 -3.33 9.21
N VAL A 67 -10.07 -3.81 9.87
CA VAL A 67 -8.98 -2.98 10.39
C VAL A 67 -7.69 -3.44 9.74
N VAL A 68 -6.86 -2.48 9.31
CA VAL A 68 -5.56 -2.74 8.67
C VAL A 68 -4.44 -1.98 9.36
N ILE A 69 -3.21 -2.45 9.17
CA ILE A 69 -2.01 -1.81 9.69
C ILE A 69 -1.32 -1.04 8.56
N ALA A 70 -1.28 0.29 8.68
CA ALA A 70 -0.38 1.11 7.87
C ALA A 70 1.01 1.12 8.51
N ALA A 71 1.97 0.44 7.88
CA ALA A 71 3.30 0.22 8.47
C ALA A 71 4.20 1.47 8.44
N SER A 72 4.00 2.35 7.45
CA SER A 72 4.97 3.41 7.14
C SER A 72 4.40 4.53 6.28
N THR A 73 4.97 5.73 6.41
CA THR A 73 4.66 6.93 5.60
C THR A 73 5.38 6.95 4.25
N THR A 74 4.80 7.58 3.23
CA THR A 74 5.37 7.70 1.86
C THR A 74 6.72 8.42 1.81
N GLU A 75 6.96 9.40 2.70
CA GLU A 75 8.16 10.25 2.70
C GLU A 75 9.47 9.45 2.66
N ARG A 76 9.52 8.29 3.33
CA ARG A 76 10.69 7.42 3.35
C ARG A 76 10.96 6.69 2.03
N TYR A 77 10.05 6.80 1.06
CA TYR A 77 10.03 6.02 -0.17
C TYR A 77 10.05 6.87 -1.44
N LEU A 78 10.31 8.18 -1.35
CA LEU A 78 10.35 9.09 -2.50
C LEU A 78 11.42 8.73 -3.55
N SER A 79 12.43 7.97 -3.16
CA SER A 79 13.48 7.43 -4.05
C SER A 79 13.13 6.08 -4.68
N THR A 80 11.99 5.48 -4.35
CA THR A 80 11.58 4.14 -4.81
C THR A 80 10.59 4.22 -5.99
N PRO A 81 10.21 3.09 -6.62
CA PRO A 81 9.18 3.06 -7.66
C PRO A 81 7.82 3.62 -7.23
N LEU A 82 7.51 3.65 -5.92
CA LEU A 82 6.24 4.21 -5.41
C LEU A 82 6.00 5.66 -5.86
N ALA A 83 7.06 6.44 -5.96
CA ALA A 83 7.01 7.86 -6.33
C ALA A 83 7.60 8.14 -7.72
N GLU A 84 7.91 7.10 -8.51
CA GLU A 84 8.65 7.25 -9.76
C GLU A 84 7.92 8.09 -10.79
N SER A 85 6.64 7.83 -11.06
CA SER A 85 5.84 8.60 -12.02
C SER A 85 5.79 10.08 -11.68
N VAL A 86 5.54 10.40 -10.40
CA VAL A 86 5.50 11.79 -9.91
C VAL A 86 6.88 12.43 -9.96
N ARG A 87 7.94 11.68 -9.66
CA ARG A 87 9.31 12.18 -9.73
C ARG A 87 9.72 12.50 -11.16
N GLU A 88 9.34 11.67 -12.13
CA GLU A 88 9.55 11.94 -13.56
C GLU A 88 8.78 13.18 -14.01
N GLU A 89 7.51 13.31 -13.60
CA GLU A 89 6.70 14.50 -13.87
C GLU A 89 7.37 15.76 -13.32
N VAL A 90 7.77 15.74 -12.04
CA VAL A 90 8.42 16.87 -11.38
C VAL A 90 9.75 17.22 -12.04
N ALA A 91 10.55 16.23 -12.45
CA ALA A 91 11.82 16.46 -13.12
C ALA A 91 11.67 17.09 -14.51
N ALA A 92 10.51 16.93 -15.15
CA ALA A 92 10.19 17.53 -16.45
C ALA A 92 9.60 18.95 -16.35
N LEU A 93 9.33 19.45 -15.14
CA LEU A 93 8.78 20.80 -14.95
C LEU A 93 9.81 21.86 -15.36
N PRO A 94 9.37 22.98 -15.97
CA PRO A 94 10.26 24.08 -16.33
C PRO A 94 10.87 24.69 -15.07
N VAL A 95 12.19 24.88 -15.09
CA VAL A 95 12.94 25.55 -14.01
C VAL A 95 13.41 26.91 -14.50
N SER A 96 13.24 27.94 -13.67
CA SER A 96 13.90 29.23 -13.88
C SER A 96 15.32 29.16 -13.33
N GLU A 97 16.29 29.69 -14.07
CA GLU A 97 17.59 29.99 -13.47
C GLU A 97 17.41 31.05 -12.37
N ILE A 98 18.06 30.83 -11.23
CA ILE A 98 18.09 31.75 -10.09
C ILE A 98 19.21 32.76 -10.30
#